data_AF-A0A5J4P7J1-F1
#
_entry.id   AF-A0A5J4P7J1-F1
#
_cell.length_a   1.000
_cell.length_b   1.000
_cell.length_c   1.000
_cell.angle_alpha   90.00
_cell.angle_beta   90.00
_cell.angle_gamma   90.00
#
_symmetry.space_group_name_H-M   'P 1'
#
loop_
_entity.id
_entity.type
_entity.pdbx_description
1 polymer ?
#
loop_
_entity_poly.entity_id
_entity_poly.type
_entity_poly.pdbx_seq_one_letter_code
_entity_poly.pdbx_strand_id
1 'polypeptide(L)'
;VLQTEEILKQQPLITSIFTTVGVEENGAVQSNKAEIHVNMADYSQRNVTDREFARQIKLLLQQQVVGAEITSVPVSMIGGDGDDAPVSFYIMGANMDELLSESSRIVDELRKIPDISDPVISVEAGNPEISITLNREKMAHLGVSQWAVGEALNYAFAGNTDNKFRNNNREYDINIRLDRFNRKSKTDIENFTI
;
A
#
# COMPACT_ATOMS: atom_id res chain seq x y z
N VAL A 1 -7.17 -7.89 7.21
CA VAL A 1 -6.40 -7.57 8.44
C VAL A 1 -7.04 -8.17 9.69
N LEU A 2 -8.17 -7.67 10.20
CA LEU A 2 -8.77 -8.18 11.46
C LEU A 2 -9.02 -9.71 11.45
N GLN A 3 -9.56 -10.24 10.35
CA GLN A 3 -9.75 -11.68 10.19
C GLN A 3 -8.41 -12.46 10.30
N THR A 4 -7.36 -11.95 9.65
CA THR A 4 -6.00 -12.51 9.69
C THR A 4 -5.47 -12.54 11.13
N GLU A 5 -5.62 -11.44 11.86
CA GLU A 5 -5.19 -11.34 13.26
C GLU A 5 -5.91 -12.35 14.16
N GLU A 6 -7.21 -12.53 13.98
CA GLU A 6 -7.97 -13.51 14.76
C GLU A 6 -7.52 -14.95 14.50
N ILE A 7 -7.20 -15.30 13.25
CA ILE A 7 -6.65 -16.62 12.90
C ILE A 7 -5.27 -16.82 13.54
N LEU A 8 -4.43 -15.78 13.54
CA LEU A 8 -3.10 -15.82 14.15
C LEU A 8 -3.17 -15.94 15.68
N LYS A 9 -4.05 -15.20 16.35
CA LYS A 9 -4.21 -15.27 17.82
C LYS A 9 -4.66 -16.65 18.31
N GLN A 10 -5.32 -17.44 17.46
CA GLN A 10 -5.73 -18.81 17.79
C GLN A 10 -4.56 -19.81 17.77
N GLN A 11 -3.39 -19.41 17.27
CA GLN A 11 -2.23 -20.30 17.17
C GLN A 11 -1.45 -20.33 18.49
N PRO A 12 -1.26 -21.51 19.10
CA PRO A 12 -0.65 -21.62 20.44
C PRO A 12 0.83 -21.23 20.48
N LEU A 13 1.51 -21.20 19.33
CA LEU A 13 2.92 -20.85 19.23
C LEU A 13 3.16 -19.33 19.08
N ILE A 14 2.11 -18.53 18.91
CA ILE A 14 2.20 -17.08 18.75
C ILE A 14 2.07 -16.41 20.12
N THR A 15 3.07 -15.62 20.50
CA THR A 15 3.11 -14.90 21.80
C THR A 15 2.58 -13.48 21.68
N SER A 16 2.85 -12.81 20.57
CA SER A 16 2.31 -11.48 20.28
C SER A 16 2.27 -11.20 18.78
N ILE A 17 1.36 -10.32 18.37
CA ILE A 17 1.28 -9.78 17.02
C ILE A 17 1.37 -8.25 17.05
N PHE A 18 2.03 -7.67 16.06
CA PHE A 18 2.04 -6.23 15.82
C PHE A 18 1.72 -5.96 14.36
N THR A 19 0.66 -5.17 14.12
CA THR A 19 0.13 -4.94 12.78
C THR A 19 0.28 -3.48 12.39
N THR A 20 0.77 -3.25 11.18
CA THR A 20 0.78 -1.96 10.49
C THR A 20 -0.13 -2.05 9.27
N VAL A 21 -1.08 -1.13 9.13
CA VAL A 21 -1.96 -1.01 7.95
C VAL A 21 -1.69 0.32 7.29
N GLY A 22 -1.53 0.34 5.96
CA GLY A 22 -1.09 1.54 5.27
C GLY A 22 0.42 1.71 5.40
N VAL A 23 1.17 0.69 4.96
CA VAL A 23 2.64 0.70 5.01
C VAL A 23 3.16 1.82 4.12
N GLU A 24 4.15 2.57 4.59
CA GLU A 24 4.85 3.55 3.77
C GLU A 24 5.95 2.83 2.97
N GLU A 25 5.86 2.89 1.65
CA GLU A 25 6.85 2.32 0.75
C GLU A 25 7.27 3.40 -0.25
N ASN A 26 8.57 3.65 -0.38
CA ASN A 26 9.12 4.70 -1.25
C ASN A 26 8.50 6.10 -1.04
N GLY A 27 8.12 6.43 0.21
CA GLY A 27 7.50 7.72 0.55
C GLY A 27 6.01 7.83 0.22
N ALA A 28 5.36 6.71 -0.18
CA ALA A 28 3.94 6.64 -0.45
C ALA A 28 3.25 5.63 0.49
N VAL A 29 2.10 6.02 1.05
CA VAL A 29 1.30 5.14 1.91
C VAL A 29 0.46 4.18 1.05
N GLN A 30 0.74 2.90 1.17
CA GLN A 30 0.02 1.82 0.48
C GLN A 30 -1.18 1.39 1.30
N SER A 31 -2.33 2.05 1.10
CA SER A 31 -3.55 1.82 1.88
C SER A 31 -4.14 0.39 1.77
N ASN A 32 -3.77 -0.33 0.72
CA ASN A 32 -4.11 -1.73 0.43
C ASN A 32 -3.12 -2.75 1.01
N LYS A 33 -1.97 -2.30 1.55
CA LYS A 33 -0.92 -3.16 2.12
C LYS A 33 -0.99 -3.14 3.65
N ALA A 34 -0.75 -4.30 4.26
CA ALA A 34 -0.62 -4.44 5.69
C ALA A 34 0.49 -5.43 6.03
N GLU A 35 1.27 -5.10 7.04
CA GLU A 35 2.34 -5.93 7.57
C GLU A 35 1.96 -6.44 8.96
N ILE A 36 2.14 -7.73 9.19
CA ILE A 36 1.86 -8.35 10.47
C ILE A 36 3.15 -9.02 10.97
N HIS A 37 3.75 -8.40 11.99
CA HIS A 37 4.88 -8.96 12.72
C HIS A 37 4.36 -9.97 13.73
N VAL A 38 4.86 -11.20 13.63
CA VAL A 38 4.46 -12.32 14.48
C VAL A 38 5.64 -12.73 15.35
N ASN A 39 5.50 -12.57 16.67
CA ASN A 39 6.46 -13.15 17.62
C ASN A 39 5.99 -14.56 18.01
N MET A 40 6.92 -15.49 17.95
CA MET A 40 6.70 -16.88 18.33
C MET A 40 7.22 -17.15 19.75
N ALA A 41 6.78 -18.26 20.33
CA ALA A 41 7.39 -18.81 21.55
C ALA A 41 8.87 -19.12 21.34
N ASP A 42 9.63 -19.12 22.43
CA ASP A 42 11.07 -19.39 22.41
C ASP A 42 11.40 -20.69 21.65
N TYR A 43 12.51 -20.69 20.91
CA TYR A 43 12.94 -21.85 20.11
C TYR A 43 13.03 -23.14 20.95
N SER A 44 13.44 -23.04 22.21
CA SER A 44 13.52 -24.17 23.14
C SER A 44 12.17 -24.75 23.57
N GLN A 45 11.07 -24.01 23.36
CA GLN A 45 9.72 -24.38 23.77
C GLN A 45 8.85 -24.84 22.59
N ARG A 46 9.42 -24.93 21.38
CA ARG A 46 8.71 -25.33 20.16
C ARG A 46 9.45 -26.41 19.40
N ASN A 47 8.68 -27.24 18.70
CA ASN A 47 9.19 -28.33 17.86
C ASN A 47 9.22 -27.98 16.37
N VAL A 48 9.01 -26.71 16.02
CA VAL A 48 8.93 -26.23 14.63
C VAL A 48 9.81 -25.00 14.46
N THR A 49 10.48 -24.92 13.32
CA THR A 49 11.27 -23.75 12.93
C THR A 49 10.38 -22.59 12.49
N ASP A 50 10.93 -21.38 12.44
CA ASP A 50 10.21 -20.19 11.97
C ASP A 50 9.72 -20.36 10.54
N ARG A 51 10.57 -20.95 9.68
CA ARG A 51 10.24 -21.19 8.27
C ARG A 51 9.11 -22.20 8.10
N GLU A 52 9.14 -23.29 8.84
CA GLU A 52 8.08 -24.31 8.79
C GLU A 52 6.76 -23.75 9.29
N PHE A 53 6.79 -23.00 10.39
CA PHE A 53 5.59 -22.37 10.94
C PHE A 53 5.04 -21.30 10.00
N ALA A 54 5.89 -20.41 9.47
CA ALA A 54 5.50 -19.40 8.50
C ALA A 54 4.82 -20.01 7.27
N ARG A 55 5.36 -21.12 6.73
CA ARG A 55 4.75 -21.85 5.61
C ARG A 55 3.37 -22.41 5.97
N GLN A 56 3.22 -23.01 7.15
CA GLN A 56 1.93 -23.54 7.62
C GLN A 56 0.89 -22.43 7.77
N ILE A 57 1.26 -21.32 8.41
CA ILE A 57 0.38 -20.17 8.60
C ILE A 57 0.02 -19.51 7.28
N LYS A 58 0.97 -19.34 6.36
CA LYS A 58 0.71 -18.82 5.01
C LYS A 58 -0.37 -19.64 4.31
N LEU A 59 -0.23 -20.97 4.28
CA LEU A 59 -1.22 -21.87 3.66
C LEU A 59 -2.60 -21.78 4.33
N LEU A 60 -2.63 -21.72 5.67
CA LEU A 60 -3.88 -21.56 6.43
C LEU A 60 -4.58 -20.24 6.07
N LEU A 61 -3.83 -19.14 6.04
CA LEU A 61 -4.38 -17.82 5.73
C LEU A 61 -4.83 -17.72 4.29
N GLN A 62 -4.09 -18.27 3.32
CA GLN A 62 -4.50 -18.30 1.91
C GLN A 62 -5.83 -19.03 1.68
N GLN A 63 -6.15 -20.02 2.51
CA GLN A 63 -7.42 -20.75 2.44
C GLN A 63 -8.60 -19.99 3.05
N GLN A 64 -8.35 -19.13 4.04
CA GLN A 64 -9.41 -18.49 4.85
C GLN A 64 -9.61 -17.00 4.54
N VAL A 65 -8.57 -16.32 4.07
CA VAL A 65 -8.58 -14.89 3.78
C VAL A 65 -8.74 -14.71 2.26
N VAL A 66 -9.95 -14.39 1.84
CA VAL A 66 -10.27 -14.19 0.42
C VAL A 66 -9.93 -12.75 0.01
N GLY A 67 -9.34 -12.58 -1.17
CA GLY A 67 -9.08 -11.27 -1.77
C GLY A 67 -7.82 -10.56 -1.28
N ALA A 68 -6.95 -11.25 -0.53
CA ALA A 68 -5.63 -10.75 -0.16
C ALA A 68 -4.54 -11.69 -0.69
N GLU A 69 -3.48 -11.12 -1.24
CA GLU A 69 -2.24 -11.86 -1.49
C GLU A 69 -1.46 -11.98 -0.19
N ILE A 70 -1.02 -13.20 0.14
CA ILE A 70 -0.35 -13.49 1.41
C ILE A 70 1.04 -14.02 1.12
N THR A 71 2.03 -13.22 1.50
CA THR A 71 3.44 -13.56 1.48
C THR A 71 3.93 -13.75 2.92
N SER A 72 5.03 -14.49 3.07
CA SER A 72 5.67 -14.69 4.37
C SER A 72 7.16 -14.51 4.19
N VAL A 73 7.72 -13.52 4.88
CA VAL A 73 9.14 -13.18 4.82
C VAL A 73 9.75 -13.28 6.20
N PRO A 74 10.95 -13.86 6.34
CA PRO A 74 11.66 -13.84 7.61
C PRO A 74 12.09 -12.40 7.92
N VAL A 75 11.85 -11.94 9.15
CA VAL A 75 12.34 -10.63 9.59
C VAL A 75 13.87 -10.66 9.66
N SER A 76 14.52 -9.74 8.93
CA SER A 76 15.98 -9.61 8.99
C SER A 76 16.42 -9.02 10.34
N MET A 77 17.47 -9.60 10.94
CA MET A 77 18.10 -9.03 12.15
C MET A 77 18.97 -7.80 11.85
N ILE A 78 19.38 -7.62 10.60
CA ILE A 78 20.12 -6.45 10.13
C ILE A 78 19.07 -5.59 9.44
N GLY A 79 18.70 -4.48 10.06
CA GLY A 79 17.60 -3.61 9.64
C GLY A 79 17.51 -3.46 8.12
N GLY A 80 16.33 -3.78 7.62
CA GLY A 80 15.92 -3.77 6.21
C GLY A 80 14.49 -4.25 6.19
N ASP A 81 13.65 -3.60 5.39
CA ASP A 81 12.27 -4.06 5.19
C ASP A 81 12.35 -5.49 4.65
N GLY A 82 11.64 -6.42 5.28
CA GLY A 82 11.72 -7.85 5.00
C GLY A 82 11.28 -8.26 3.60
N ASP A 83 11.07 -7.32 2.68
CA ASP A 83 10.60 -7.53 1.32
C ASP A 83 11.71 -7.95 0.33
N ASP A 84 12.99 -7.92 0.71
CA ASP A 84 14.07 -8.35 -0.18
C ASP A 84 14.15 -9.88 -0.31
N ALA A 85 13.69 -10.38 -1.46
CA ALA A 85 13.92 -11.76 -1.86
C ALA A 85 15.43 -12.06 -1.97
N PRO A 86 15.90 -13.27 -1.64
CA PRO A 86 17.32 -13.62 -1.77
C PRO A 86 17.89 -13.51 -3.18
N VAL A 87 17.02 -13.53 -4.20
CA VAL A 87 17.37 -13.41 -5.61
C VAL A 87 16.38 -12.47 -6.29
N SER A 88 16.89 -11.44 -6.96
CA SER A 88 16.11 -10.44 -7.69
C SER A 88 16.58 -10.33 -9.13
N PHE A 89 15.64 -10.19 -10.06
CA PHE A 89 15.91 -9.94 -11.48
C PHE A 89 15.52 -8.51 -11.82
N TYR A 90 16.42 -7.78 -12.47
CA TYR A 90 16.16 -6.42 -12.95
C TYR A 90 15.92 -6.43 -14.46
N ILE A 91 14.74 -5.97 -14.87
CA ILE A 91 14.35 -5.88 -16.28
C ILE A 91 14.34 -4.39 -16.63
N MET A 92 15.11 -4.01 -17.66
CA MET A 92 15.28 -2.61 -18.07
C MET A 92 14.79 -2.40 -19.50
N GLY A 93 14.07 -1.31 -19.73
CA GLY A 93 13.46 -0.99 -21.01
C GLY A 93 12.80 0.38 -20.98
N ALA A 94 12.37 0.87 -22.15
CA ALA A 94 11.76 2.19 -22.28
C ALA A 94 10.23 2.16 -22.17
N ASN A 95 9.60 1.00 -22.39
CA ASN A 95 8.15 0.84 -22.44
C ASN A 95 7.67 -0.01 -21.26
N MET A 96 6.84 0.58 -20.38
CA MET A 96 6.33 -0.09 -19.19
C MET A 96 5.43 -1.29 -19.54
N ASP A 97 4.61 -1.19 -20.59
CA ASP A 97 3.70 -2.27 -20.98
C ASP A 97 4.48 -3.50 -21.46
N GLU A 98 5.56 -3.28 -22.21
CA GLU A 98 6.48 -4.35 -22.63
C GLU A 98 7.21 -4.97 -21.44
N LEU A 99 7.70 -4.12 -20.51
CA LEU A 99 8.35 -4.58 -19.28
C LEU A 99 7.43 -5.45 -18.45
N LEU A 100 6.18 -5.06 -18.27
CA LEU A 100 5.18 -5.83 -17.52
C LEU A 100 4.87 -7.16 -18.21
N SER A 101 4.70 -7.16 -19.54
CA SER A 101 4.47 -8.37 -20.33
C SER A 101 5.62 -9.37 -20.19
N GLU A 102 6.87 -8.92 -20.36
CA GLU A 102 8.04 -9.79 -20.24
C GLU A 102 8.29 -10.24 -18.79
N SER A 103 8.05 -9.37 -17.81
CA SER A 103 8.12 -9.74 -16.38
C SER A 103 7.14 -10.86 -16.04
N SER A 104 5.90 -10.77 -16.53
CA SER A 104 4.89 -11.82 -16.33
C SER A 104 5.34 -13.14 -16.94
N ARG A 105 5.91 -13.10 -18.16
CA ARG A 105 6.42 -14.29 -18.82
C ARG A 105 7.55 -14.94 -18.03
N ILE A 106 8.49 -14.15 -17.50
CA ILE A 106 9.60 -14.65 -16.67
C ILE A 106 9.05 -15.30 -15.40
N VAL A 107 8.12 -14.65 -14.70
CA VAL A 107 7.49 -15.20 -13.49
C VAL A 107 6.80 -16.53 -13.78
N ASP A 108 6.09 -16.64 -14.90
CA ASP A 108 5.42 -17.88 -15.30
C ASP A 108 6.39 -19.02 -15.64
N GLU A 109 7.57 -18.72 -16.18
CA GLU A 109 8.64 -19.72 -16.34
C GLU A 109 9.27 -20.12 -15.00
N LEU A 110 9.50 -19.15 -14.10
CA LEU A 110 10.05 -19.41 -12.76
C LEU A 110 9.13 -20.30 -11.93
N ARG A 111 7.80 -20.13 -12.03
CA ARG A 111 6.80 -20.97 -11.36
C ARG A 111 6.86 -22.45 -11.75
N LYS A 112 7.46 -22.79 -12.90
CA LYS A 112 7.59 -24.19 -13.36
C LYS A 112 8.76 -24.91 -12.69
N ILE A 113 9.66 -24.18 -12.03
CA ILE A 113 10.84 -24.75 -11.36
C ILE A 113 10.43 -25.16 -9.95
N PRO A 114 10.48 -26.46 -9.58
CA PRO A 114 9.93 -26.96 -8.32
C PRO A 114 10.52 -26.32 -7.04
N ASP A 115 11.77 -25.88 -7.11
CA ASP A 115 12.49 -25.32 -5.96
C ASP A 115 12.32 -23.80 -5.81
N ILE A 116 11.61 -23.13 -6.73
CA ILE A 116 11.34 -21.69 -6.65
C ILE A 116 10.00 -21.47 -5.95
N SER A 117 10.05 -20.82 -4.80
CA SER A 117 8.85 -20.38 -4.06
C SER A 117 8.48 -18.96 -4.43
N ASP A 118 7.23 -18.74 -4.84
CA ASP A 118 6.57 -17.44 -4.90
C ASP A 118 7.32 -16.34 -5.69
N PRO A 119 7.62 -16.55 -6.99
CA PRO A 119 8.14 -15.46 -7.82
C PRO A 119 7.08 -14.38 -7.98
N VAL A 120 7.46 -13.13 -7.67
CA VAL A 120 6.59 -11.95 -7.72
C VAL A 120 7.17 -10.87 -8.63
N ILE A 121 6.30 -10.06 -9.23
CA ILE A 121 6.69 -8.85 -9.94
C ILE A 121 6.65 -7.72 -8.91
N SER A 122 7.75 -6.99 -8.76
CA SER A 122 7.85 -5.88 -7.79
C SER A 122 7.08 -4.63 -8.19
N VAL A 123 6.67 -4.52 -9.45
CA VAL A 123 5.85 -3.41 -9.96
C VAL A 123 4.38 -3.71 -9.67
N GLU A 124 3.78 -2.90 -8.80
CA GLU A 124 2.34 -2.91 -8.61
C GLU A 124 1.62 -2.26 -9.80
N ALA A 125 0.42 -2.73 -10.10
CA ALA A 125 -0.45 -2.06 -11.07
C ALA A 125 -0.72 -0.62 -10.60
N GLY A 126 -0.73 0.33 -11.54
CA GLY A 126 -1.00 1.73 -11.22
C GLY A 126 -2.30 1.90 -10.44
N ASN A 127 -2.28 2.75 -9.41
CA ASN A 127 -3.48 3.07 -8.65
C ASN A 127 -4.52 3.76 -9.55
N PRO A 128 -5.82 3.50 -9.36
CA PRO A 128 -6.85 4.21 -10.10
C PRO A 128 -6.81 5.71 -9.77
N GLU A 129 -6.62 6.54 -10.79
CA GLU A 129 -6.54 7.99 -10.66
C GLU A 129 -7.69 8.71 -11.39
N ILE A 130 -8.07 9.89 -10.89
CA ILE A 130 -9.02 10.77 -11.55
C ILE A 130 -8.24 11.92 -12.20
N SER A 131 -8.16 11.90 -13.53
CA SER A 131 -7.54 12.97 -14.30
C SER A 131 -8.53 14.11 -14.59
N ILE A 132 -8.14 15.34 -14.25
CA ILE A 132 -8.96 16.54 -14.47
C ILE A 132 -8.34 17.34 -15.61
N THR A 133 -9.06 17.47 -16.72
CA THR A 133 -8.64 18.29 -17.87
C THR A 133 -9.44 19.59 -17.91
N LEU A 134 -8.74 20.72 -17.77
CA LEU A 134 -9.36 22.04 -17.73
C LEU A 134 -9.66 22.59 -19.14
N ASN A 135 -10.89 23.05 -19.37
CA ASN A 135 -11.25 23.75 -20.60
C ASN A 135 -10.84 25.23 -20.53
N ARG A 136 -9.70 25.54 -21.16
CA ARG A 136 -9.09 26.88 -21.14
C ARG A 136 -9.96 27.95 -21.80
N GLU A 137 -10.64 27.62 -22.90
CA GLU A 137 -11.50 28.58 -23.62
C GLU A 137 -12.70 28.99 -22.77
N LYS A 138 -13.38 28.02 -22.15
CA LYS A 138 -14.52 28.28 -21.25
C LYS A 138 -14.11 29.10 -20.04
N MET A 139 -12.95 28.79 -19.45
CA MET A 139 -12.39 29.56 -18.35
C MET A 139 -12.08 31.00 -18.73
N ALA A 140 -11.51 31.24 -19.92
CA ALA A 140 -11.23 32.59 -20.41
C ALA A 140 -12.53 33.41 -20.57
N HIS A 141 -13.60 32.80 -21.08
CA HIS A 141 -14.92 33.46 -21.16
C HIS A 141 -15.52 33.79 -19.80
N LEU A 142 -15.23 33.00 -18.77
CA LEU A 142 -15.72 33.21 -17.40
C LEU A 142 -14.77 34.06 -16.54
N GLY A 143 -13.59 34.43 -17.06
CA GLY A 143 -12.58 35.20 -16.33
C GLY A 143 -11.89 34.41 -15.21
N VAL A 144 -11.91 33.08 -15.25
CA VAL A 144 -11.34 32.21 -14.21
C VAL A 144 -9.94 31.74 -14.62
N SER A 145 -8.96 31.91 -13.74
CA SER A 145 -7.58 31.49 -14.00
C SER A 145 -7.36 30.00 -13.69
N GLN A 146 -6.40 29.37 -14.36
CA GLN A 146 -5.99 27.99 -14.05
C GLN A 146 -5.51 27.83 -12.61
N TRP A 147 -4.80 28.84 -12.11
CA TRP A 147 -4.31 28.87 -10.74
C TRP A 147 -5.45 28.80 -9.73
N ALA A 148 -6.48 29.62 -9.90
CA ALA A 148 -7.64 29.64 -9.01
C ALA A 148 -8.37 28.29 -8.98
N VAL A 149 -8.51 27.63 -10.13
CA VAL A 149 -9.09 26.29 -10.21
C VAL A 149 -8.24 25.24 -9.49
N GLY A 150 -6.92 25.29 -9.70
CA GLY A 150 -5.98 24.37 -9.05
C GLY A 150 -5.99 24.52 -7.52
N GLU A 151 -5.92 25.74 -7.00
CA GLU A 151 -6.01 25.99 -5.55
C GLU A 151 -7.35 25.56 -4.97
N ALA A 152 -8.46 25.90 -5.63
CA ALA A 152 -9.78 25.53 -5.15
C ALA A 152 -9.96 24.01 -5.06
N LEU A 153 -9.50 23.26 -6.08
CA LEU A 153 -9.49 21.80 -6.06
C LEU A 153 -8.55 21.26 -4.98
N ASN A 154 -7.36 21.85 -4.82
CA ASN A 154 -6.40 21.41 -3.80
C ASN A 154 -7.00 21.57 -2.40
N TYR A 155 -7.54 22.74 -2.08
CA TYR A 155 -8.23 22.99 -0.81
C TYR A 155 -9.40 22.04 -0.63
N ALA A 156 -10.23 21.85 -1.66
CA ALA A 156 -11.42 21.02 -1.53
C ALA A 156 -11.12 19.54 -1.25
N PHE A 157 -10.19 18.94 -1.99
CA PHE A 157 -10.03 17.48 -2.03
C PHE A 157 -8.81 16.97 -1.25
N ALA A 158 -7.63 17.57 -1.45
CA ALA A 158 -6.39 17.18 -0.77
C ALA A 158 -6.28 17.84 0.62
N GLY A 159 -6.67 19.11 0.68
CA GLY A 159 -6.58 19.98 1.84
C GLY A 159 -5.33 20.86 1.84
N ASN A 160 -5.31 21.84 2.74
CA ASN A 160 -4.20 22.77 2.90
C ASN A 160 -3.92 23.04 4.38
N THR A 161 -2.64 23.01 4.74
CA THR A 161 -2.14 23.17 6.11
C THR A 161 -1.22 24.37 6.29
N ASP A 162 -1.30 25.36 5.39
CA ASP A 162 -0.42 26.55 5.45
C ASP A 162 -0.67 27.37 6.71
N ASN A 163 -1.91 27.32 7.21
CA ASN A 163 -2.28 27.93 8.46
C ASN A 163 -1.95 26.99 9.63
N LYS A 164 -1.28 27.52 10.66
CA LYS A 164 -0.94 26.79 11.87
C LYS A 164 -1.57 27.44 13.09
N PHE A 165 -2.03 26.60 14.01
CA PHE A 165 -2.49 27.01 15.34
C PHE A 165 -1.42 26.70 16.37
N ARG A 166 -0.99 27.71 17.13
CA ARG A 166 0.00 27.52 18.20
C ARG A 166 -0.67 27.53 19.57
N ASN A 167 -0.40 26.49 20.36
CA ASN A 167 -0.81 26.42 21.76
C ASN A 167 0.39 25.98 22.62
N ASN A 168 0.80 26.85 23.55
CA ASN A 168 2.05 26.72 24.30
C ASN A 168 3.26 26.54 23.37
N ASN A 169 4.06 25.49 23.58
CA ASN A 169 5.23 25.12 22.79
C ASN A 169 4.90 24.08 21.69
N ARG A 170 3.63 23.96 21.29
CA ARG A 170 3.20 23.06 20.21
C ARG A 170 2.53 23.84 19.10
N GLU A 171 2.89 23.51 17.87
CA GLU A 171 2.23 23.98 16.66
C GLU A 171 1.42 22.84 16.04
N TYR A 172 0.23 23.18 15.59
CA TYR A 172 -0.72 22.26 14.99
C TYR A 172 -1.09 22.78 13.61
N ASP A 173 -1.10 21.89 12.62
CA ASP A 173 -1.56 22.23 11.29
C ASP A 173 -3.09 22.38 11.26
N ILE A 174 -3.58 23.46 10.66
CA ILE A 174 -5.00 23.65 10.40
C ILE A 174 -5.27 23.16 8.97
N ASN A 175 -5.81 21.95 8.84
CA ASN A 175 -6.15 21.39 7.53
C ASN A 175 -7.53 21.89 7.05
N ILE A 176 -7.53 22.79 6.07
CA ILE A 176 -8.74 23.30 5.41
C ILE A 176 -9.09 22.36 4.25
N ARG A 177 -10.26 21.72 4.33
CA ARG A 177 -10.78 20.85 3.26
C ARG A 177 -12.30 20.65 3.33
N LEU A 178 -12.90 20.17 2.24
CA LEU A 178 -14.31 19.79 2.24
C LEU A 178 -14.58 18.65 3.23
N ASP A 179 -15.82 18.61 3.71
CA ASP A 179 -16.30 17.48 4.48
C ASP A 179 -16.11 16.19 3.68
N ARG A 180 -15.81 15.09 4.38
CA ARG A 180 -15.55 13.80 3.73
C ARG A 180 -16.71 13.38 2.83
N PHE A 181 -17.97 13.71 3.15
CA PHE A 181 -19.13 13.38 2.33
C PHE A 181 -19.09 14.02 0.94
N ASN A 182 -18.51 15.22 0.82
CA ASN A 182 -18.49 16.01 -0.43
C ASN A 182 -17.21 15.83 -1.25
N ARG A 183 -16.45 14.75 -1.03
CA ARG A 183 -15.18 14.50 -1.74
C ARG A 183 -14.84 13.02 -1.90
N LYS A 184 -15.84 12.16 -1.99
CA LYS A 184 -15.63 10.69 -2.11
C LYS A 184 -15.66 10.20 -3.53
N SER A 185 -16.26 10.96 -4.43
CA SER A 185 -16.65 10.47 -5.75
C SER A 185 -16.29 11.43 -6.86
N LYS A 186 -16.22 10.88 -8.08
CA LYS A 186 -16.11 11.66 -9.32
C LYS A 186 -17.23 12.69 -9.44
N THR A 187 -18.45 12.33 -9.02
CA THR A 187 -19.61 13.23 -9.01
C THR A 187 -19.39 14.45 -8.12
N ASP A 188 -18.70 14.30 -7.00
CA ASP A 188 -18.39 15.44 -6.12
C ASP A 188 -17.43 16.43 -6.78
N ILE A 189 -16.46 15.91 -7.57
CA ILE A 189 -15.53 16.73 -8.35
C ILE A 189 -16.29 17.46 -9.47
N GLU A 190 -17.20 16.77 -10.16
CA GLU A 190 -18.00 17.36 -11.26
C GLU A 190 -18.96 18.46 -10.78
N ASN A 191 -19.49 18.32 -9.57
CA ASN A 191 -20.40 19.30 -8.97
C ASN A 191 -19.69 20.40 -8.17
N PHE A 192 -18.36 20.33 -8.05
CA PHE A 192 -17.60 21.35 -7.35
C PHE A 192 -17.69 22.70 -8.09
N THR A 193 -18.02 23.74 -7.34
CA THR A 193 -18.21 25.09 -7.88
C THR A 193 -17.13 26.03 -7.33
N ILE A 194 -16.59 26.87 -8.20
CA ILE A 194 -15.54 27.86 -7.93
C ILE A 194 -16.12 29.25 -8.18
#